data_AF-A0A821F4C8-F1
#
_entry.id   AF-A0A821F4C8-F1
#
_cell.length_a   1.000
_cell.length_b   1.000
_cell.length_c   1.000
_cell.angle_alpha   90.00
_cell.angle_beta   90.00
_cell.angle_gamma   90.00
#
_symmetry.space_group_name_H-M   'P 1'
#
loop_
_entity.id
_entity.type
_entity.pdbx_description
1 polymer ?
#
loop_
_entity_poly.entity_id
_entity_poly.type
_entity_poly.pdbx_seq_one_letter_code
_entity_poly.pdbx_strand_id
1 'polypeptide(L)'
;MGNKLLQARCHLLNERILKSENRLDDARNALDTAQRLYQEADLLCSVCQKPMGMEPDKIQILTCTHMFHERCIAELLQKWTRQAQSCPKCNQKVLFSRSHISLACS
;
A
#
# COMPACT_ATOMS: atom_id res chain seq x y z
N MET A 1 -2.89 19.66 -9.13
CA MET A 1 -3.06 18.20 -8.85
C MET A 1 -3.10 18.03 -7.34
N GLY A 2 -4.18 17.47 -6.79
CA GLY A 2 -4.34 17.27 -5.33
C GLY A 2 -3.61 16.03 -4.83
N ASN A 3 -3.38 15.95 -3.51
CA ASN A 3 -2.75 14.79 -2.86
C ASN A 3 -3.69 13.57 -2.94
N LYS A 4 -3.39 12.60 -3.81
CA LYS A 4 -4.23 11.41 -4.05
C LYS A 4 -4.41 10.53 -2.81
N LEU A 5 -3.41 10.47 -1.92
CA LEU A 5 -3.53 9.74 -0.66
C LEU A 5 -4.57 10.38 0.26
N LEU A 6 -4.53 11.71 0.41
CA LEU A 6 -5.54 12.44 1.18
C LEU A 6 -6.94 12.31 0.55
N GLN A 7 -7.03 12.36 -0.78
CA GLN A 7 -8.29 12.13 -1.49
C GLN A 7 -8.83 10.72 -1.21
N ALA A 8 -8.01 9.68 -1.30
CA ALA A 8 -8.42 8.31 -1.02
C ALA A 8 -8.90 8.16 0.44
N ARG A 9 -8.20 8.76 1.39
CA ARG A 9 -8.61 8.79 2.81
C ARG A 9 -9.96 9.49 3.02
N CYS A 10 -10.21 10.59 2.32
CA CYS A 10 -11.48 11.28 2.35
C CYS A 10 -12.62 10.37 1.86
N HIS A 11 -12.42 9.67 0.75
CA HIS A 11 -13.39 8.72 0.23
C HIS A 11 -13.65 7.53 1.18
N LEU A 12 -12.63 7.02 1.87
CA LEU A 12 -12.81 5.99 2.89
C LEU A 12 -13.55 6.50 4.13
N LEU A 13 -13.35 7.76 4.53
CA LEU A 13 -14.13 8.35 5.60
C LEU A 13 -15.60 8.52 5.17
N ASN A 14 -15.84 9.02 3.96
CA ASN A 14 -17.17 9.19 3.40
C ASN A 14 -17.92 7.84 3.29
N GLU A 15 -17.23 6.78 2.88
CA GLU A 15 -17.79 5.42 2.83
C GLU A 15 -18.35 4.96 4.18
N ARG A 16 -17.63 5.23 5.28
CA ARG A 16 -18.07 4.88 6.63
C ARG A 16 -19.31 5.67 7.06
N ILE A 17 -19.33 6.97 6.73
CA ILE A 17 -20.48 7.85 7.03
C ILE A 17 -21.71 7.35 6.25
N LEU A 18 -21.57 7.12 4.94
CA LEU A 18 -22.66 6.64 4.09
C LEU A 18 -23.19 5.28 4.53
N LYS A 19 -22.32 4.37 4.98
CA LYS A 19 -22.75 3.11 5.62
C LYS A 19 -23.58 3.34 6.88
N SER A 20 -23.20 4.30 7.73
CA SER A 20 -23.96 4.62 8.94
C SER A 20 -25.36 5.20 8.63
N GLU A 21 -25.51 5.85 7.48
CA GLU A 21 -26.79 6.34 6.96
C GLU A 21 -27.56 5.29 6.12
N ASN A 22 -27.06 4.05 6.04
CA ASN A 22 -27.60 2.96 5.21
C ASN A 22 -27.63 3.28 3.68
N ARG A 23 -26.77 4.18 3.21
CA ARG A 23 -26.60 4.56 1.80
C ARG A 23 -25.54 3.69 1.12
N LEU A 24 -25.87 2.41 0.95
CA LEU A 24 -24.90 1.38 0.58
C LEU A 24 -24.29 1.56 -0.82
N ASP A 25 -25.06 2.05 -1.79
CA ASP A 25 -24.56 2.27 -3.15
C ASP A 25 -23.55 3.43 -3.21
N ASP A 26 -23.86 4.54 -2.55
CA ASP A 26 -22.94 5.68 -2.42
C ASP A 26 -21.66 5.25 -1.68
N ALA A 27 -21.80 4.45 -0.61
CA ALA A 27 -20.67 3.91 0.13
C ALA A 27 -19.77 3.04 -0.76
N ARG A 28 -20.37 2.17 -1.59
CA ARG A 28 -19.63 1.35 -2.56
C ARG A 28 -18.87 2.21 -3.57
N ASN A 29 -19.51 3.24 -4.11
CA ASN A 29 -18.89 4.16 -5.05
C ASN A 29 -17.71 4.92 -4.42
N ALA A 30 -17.85 5.33 -3.16
CA ALA A 30 -16.77 5.95 -2.40
C ALA A 30 -15.60 4.99 -2.19
N LEU A 31 -15.87 3.72 -1.84
CA LEU A 31 -14.84 2.69 -1.70
C LEU A 31 -14.07 2.46 -3.01
N ASP A 32 -14.80 2.27 -4.12
CA ASP A 32 -14.20 2.06 -5.45
C ASP A 32 -13.32 3.25 -5.87
N THR A 33 -13.81 4.47 -5.63
CA THR A 33 -13.02 5.68 -5.90
C THR A 33 -11.74 5.71 -5.08
N ALA A 34 -11.79 5.35 -3.79
CA ALA A 34 -10.59 5.26 -2.96
C ALA A 34 -9.61 4.21 -3.48
N GLN A 35 -10.09 3.02 -3.87
CA GLN A 35 -9.28 1.94 -4.43
C GLN A 35 -8.57 2.36 -5.72
N ARG A 36 -9.29 3.02 -6.63
CA ARG A 36 -8.71 3.55 -7.87
C ARG A 36 -7.62 4.59 -7.58
N LEU A 37 -7.84 5.49 -6.63
CA LEU A 37 -6.82 6.48 -6.24
C LEU A 37 -5.55 5.82 -5.69
N TYR A 38 -5.68 4.74 -4.91
CA TYR A 38 -4.52 3.95 -4.46
C TYR A 38 -3.78 3.29 -5.61
N GLN A 39 -4.50 2.72 -6.58
CA GLN A 39 -3.91 2.12 -7.78
C GLN A 39 -3.15 3.16 -8.61
N GLU A 40 -3.78 4.30 -8.89
CA GLU A 40 -3.17 5.37 -9.68
C GLU A 40 -1.99 6.06 -8.98
N ALA A 41 -1.94 5.98 -7.64
CA ALA A 41 -0.82 6.48 -6.85
C ALA A 41 0.27 5.41 -6.61
N ASP A 42 0.07 4.19 -7.10
CA ASP A 42 0.96 3.05 -6.91
C ASP A 42 1.18 2.66 -5.43
N LEU A 43 0.16 2.88 -4.60
CA LEU A 43 0.17 2.72 -3.15
C LEU A 43 -0.49 1.41 -2.68
N LEU A 44 -0.61 0.42 -3.57
CA LEU A 44 -1.02 -0.95 -3.20
C LEU A 44 0.20 -1.86 -3.04
N CYS A 45 0.25 -2.58 -1.92
CA CYS A 45 1.30 -3.59 -1.73
C CYS A 45 1.03 -4.80 -2.62
N SER A 46 1.91 -5.09 -3.58
CA SER A 46 1.70 -6.20 -4.54
C SER A 46 1.72 -7.61 -3.93
N VAL A 47 2.08 -7.74 -2.66
CA VAL A 47 2.10 -9.03 -1.94
C VAL A 47 0.73 -9.35 -1.35
N CYS A 48 0.09 -8.38 -0.67
CA CYS A 48 -1.19 -8.58 0.02
C CYS A 48 -2.37 -7.83 -0.62
N GLN A 49 -2.11 -7.02 -1.64
CA GLN A 49 -3.08 -6.18 -2.35
C GLN A 49 -3.83 -5.15 -1.47
N LYS A 50 -3.26 -4.81 -0.31
CA LYS A 50 -3.81 -3.81 0.61
C LYS A 50 -3.17 -2.43 0.43
N PRO A 51 -3.92 -1.34 0.69
CA PRO A 51 -3.37 0.02 0.68
C PRO A 51 -2.26 0.24 1.72
N MET A 52 -1.21 0.95 1.31
CA MET A 52 -0.12 1.40 2.18
C MET A 52 -0.44 2.80 2.77
N GLY A 53 0.05 3.09 3.98
CA GLY A 53 -0.09 4.41 4.61
C GLY A 53 -1.46 4.70 5.27
N MET A 54 -2.30 3.68 5.44
CA MET A 54 -3.57 3.75 6.19
C MET A 54 -3.40 3.49 7.68
N GLU A 55 -2.52 2.55 8.00
CA GLU A 55 -2.14 2.15 9.36
C GLU A 55 -0.71 2.64 9.61
N PRO A 56 -0.22 2.66 10.86
CA PRO A 56 1.20 2.84 11.16
C PRO A 56 2.06 1.64 10.71
N ASP A 57 1.64 0.96 9.63
CA ASP A 57 2.36 -0.11 8.96
C ASP A 57 3.65 0.47 8.37
N LYS A 58 4.77 -0.05 8.84
CA LYS A 58 6.08 0.30 8.31
C LYS A 58 6.17 -0.10 6.84
N ILE A 59 6.67 0.80 6.03
CA ILE A 59 6.87 0.59 4.59
C ILE A 59 8.34 0.31 4.33
N GLN A 60 8.60 -0.78 3.62
CA GLN A 60 9.92 -1.10 3.09
C GLN A 60 9.97 -0.73 1.61
N ILE A 61 11.02 0.00 1.23
CA ILE A 61 11.34 0.30 -0.16
C ILE A 61 12.53 -0.56 -0.56
N LEU A 62 12.42 -1.26 -1.69
CA LEU A 62 13.52 -2.04 -2.25
C LEU A 62 14.43 -1.15 -3.13
N THR A 63 15.61 -1.64 -3.53
CA THR A 63 16.54 -0.90 -4.40
C THR A 63 15.96 -0.55 -5.78
N CYS A 64 14.94 -1.28 -6.22
CA CYS A 64 14.16 -1.01 -7.42
C CYS A 64 13.00 0.00 -7.19
N THR A 65 13.05 0.78 -6.10
CA THR A 65 12.09 1.82 -5.67
C THR A 65 10.66 1.38 -5.41
N HIS A 66 10.34 0.10 -5.57
CA HIS A 66 9.02 -0.43 -5.24
C HIS A 66 8.79 -0.52 -3.73
N MET A 67 7.59 -0.09 -3.32
CA MET A 67 7.15 -0.01 -1.93
C MET A 67 6.30 -1.21 -1.54
N PHE A 68 6.49 -1.71 -0.33
CA PHE A 68 5.75 -2.83 0.25
C PHE A 68 5.57 -2.64 1.76
N HIS A 69 4.63 -3.35 2.38
CA HIS A 69 4.63 -3.47 3.84
C HIS A 69 5.90 -4.21 4.29
N GLU A 70 6.56 -3.72 5.35
CA GLU A 70 7.75 -4.35 5.95
C GLU A 70 7.49 -5.83 6.29
N ARG A 71 6.32 -6.12 6.89
CA ARG A 71 5.88 -7.51 7.19
C ARG A 71 5.80 -8.39 5.96
N CYS A 72 5.23 -7.88 4.85
CA CYS A 72 5.04 -8.67 3.64
C CYS A 72 6.38 -9.04 2.99
N ILE A 73 7.35 -8.13 3.03
CA ILE A 73 8.70 -8.41 2.55
C ILE A 73 9.44 -9.34 3.49
N ALA A 74 9.31 -9.18 4.80
CA ALA A 74 9.93 -10.07 5.79
C ALA A 74 9.42 -11.53 5.64
N GLU A 75 8.12 -11.72 5.43
CA GLU A 75 7.54 -13.04 5.18
C GLU A 75 8.01 -13.66 3.85
N LEU A 76 8.15 -12.86 2.80
CA LEU A 76 8.70 -13.33 1.52
C LEU A 76 10.17 -13.72 1.64
N LEU A 77 10.95 -12.92 2.37
CA LEU A 77 12.37 -13.18 2.64
C LEU A 77 12.60 -14.52 3.34
N GLN A 78 11.73 -14.89 4.28
CA GLN A 78 11.80 -16.19 4.95
C GLN A 78 11.60 -17.36 3.98
N LYS A 79 10.83 -17.15 2.91
CA LYS A 79 10.56 -18.16 1.87
C LYS A 79 11.60 -18.16 0.75
N TRP A 80 12.40 -17.10 0.60
CA TRP A 80 13.40 -16.99 -0.45
C TRP A 80 14.65 -17.83 -0.16
N THR A 81 15.01 -18.69 -1.11
CA THR A 81 16.34 -19.31 -1.14
C THR A 81 17.38 -18.27 -1.55
N ARG A 82 18.65 -18.45 -1.12
CA ARG A 82 19.76 -17.48 -1.29
C ARG A 82 20.00 -16.98 -2.74
N GLN A 83 19.42 -17.64 -3.74
CA GLN A 83 19.60 -17.34 -5.16
C GLN A 83 18.41 -16.59 -5.80
N ALA A 84 17.27 -16.45 -5.12
CA ALA A 84 16.01 -15.96 -5.70
C ALA A 84 15.44 -14.71 -5.00
N GLN A 85 16.28 -13.69 -4.80
CA GLN A 85 15.85 -12.41 -4.22
C GLN A 85 15.44 -11.42 -5.32
N SER A 86 14.24 -11.57 -5.86
CA SER A 86 13.69 -10.70 -6.91
C SER A 86 12.46 -9.94 -6.41
N CYS A 87 12.35 -8.67 -6.79
CA CYS A 87 11.18 -7.85 -6.49
C CYS A 87 9.88 -8.51 -7.01
N PRO A 88 8.85 -8.72 -6.18
CA PRO A 88 7.58 -9.33 -6.61
C PRO A 88 6.84 -8.55 -7.71
N LYS A 89 7.18 -7.27 -7.89
CA LYS A 89 6.49 -6.36 -8.79
C LYS A 89 7.16 -6.20 -10.15
N CYS A 90 8.49 -6.05 -10.19
CA CYS A 90 9.25 -5.84 -11.43
C CYS A 90 10.23 -6.97 -11.77
N ASN A 91 10.34 -8.00 -10.92
CA ASN A 91 11.25 -9.14 -11.06
C ASN A 91 12.75 -8.79 -11.12
N GLN A 92 13.13 -7.55 -10.82
CA GLN A 92 14.54 -7.17 -10.70
C GLN A 92 15.16 -7.80 -9.44
N LYS A 93 16.41 -8.27 -9.56
CA LYS A 93 17.18 -8.71 -8.40
C LYS A 93 17.36 -7.54 -7.44
N VAL A 94 17.02 -7.76 -6.17
CA VAL A 94 17.11 -6.72 -5.15
C VAL A 94 18.26 -7.05 -4.20
N LEU A 95 19.05 -6.03 -3.89
CA LEU A 95 19.97 -6.08 -2.76
C LEU A 95 19.20 -5.51 -1.57
N PHE A 96 19.10 -6.26 -0.48
CA PHE A 96 18.53 -5.72 0.76
C PHE A 96 19.55 -4.82 1.44
N SER A 97 19.59 -3.54 1.06
CA SER A 97 20.09 -2.52 1.99
C SER A 97 19.00 -2.32 3.04
N ARG A 98 19.29 -2.62 4.31
CA ARG A 98 18.41 -2.31 5.46
C ARG A 98 18.30 -0.79 5.67
N SER A 99 17.79 -0.08 4.67
CA SER A 99 17.53 1.35 4.75
C SER A 99 16.11 1.49 5.26
N HIS A 100 15.98 1.53 6.59
CA HIS A 100 14.73 1.80 7.28
C HIS A 100 14.34 3.27 7.02
N ILE A 101 13.54 3.54 5.99
CA ILE A 101 12.88 4.84 5.87
C ILE A 101 11.62 4.75 6.72
N SER A 102 11.77 5.08 8.01
CA SER A 102 10.63 5.25 8.91
C SER A 102 9.92 6.55 8.52
N LEU A 103 8.89 6.47 7.69
CA LEU A 103 7.93 7.56 7.54
C LEU A 103 7.03 7.59 8.78
N ALA A 104 7.59 8.05 9.89
CA ALA A 104 6.80 8.55 11.00
C ALA A 104 6.28 9.94 10.59
N CYS A 105 4.97 10.03 10.35
CA CYS A 105 4.30 11.31 10.25
C CYS A 105 4.23 11.89 11.68
N SER A 106 5.04 12.92 11.94
CA SER A 106 4.95 13.77 13.14
C SER A 106 3.73 14.66 13.08
#